data_AF-A0AAD7Y248-F1
#
_entry.id   AF-A0AAD7Y248-F1
#
_cell.length_a   1.000
_cell.length_b   1.000
_cell.length_c   1.000
_cell.angle_alpha   90.00
_cell.angle_beta   90.00
_cell.angle_gamma   90.00
#
_symmetry.space_group_name_H-M   'P 1'
#
loop_
_entity.id
_entity.type
_entity.pdbx_description
1 polymer ?
#
loop_
_entity_poly.entity_id
_entity_poly.type
_entity_poly.pdbx_seq_one_letter_code
_entity_poly.pdbx_strand_id
1 'polypeptide(L)'
;MAAATELPYSKRPEWSDVSPVSQDDGPNPLVPIAYSADYREAMDYFRAISRTQEKSQRVLDLLRDIIEMNPAHYTVWQYRQDVVFGMGADLNKELDFINEMAENQAKNYQIWHYRQVIVDRLGDGSQELDFINAIIDEDSKNYHAWSYRQWVISRFGLWDGEMQYTADLLVFDVRNNSAWNHRHFVLFSKPGSASQSDIQDEIEFAKNKIQQAPNNPSPWNYLSGLLEASKQPFMQVAPFLEDLRAKEIQSPHLLSMMIDMYEQDAKENSKPVDPMALEMCDHLADRIDVIRQKYWRYRKAQLPC
;
A
#
# COMPACT_ATOMS: atom_id res chain seq x y z
N MET A 1 26.74 -8.64 1.16
CA MET A 1 28.17 -8.99 1.01
C MET A 1 28.95 -7.70 1.07
N ALA A 2 30.04 -7.62 1.83
CA ALA A 2 30.91 -6.43 1.80
C ALA A 2 31.52 -6.32 0.40
N ALA A 3 31.16 -5.27 -0.35
CA ALA A 3 31.80 -4.97 -1.62
C ALA A 3 33.31 -4.87 -1.41
N ALA A 4 34.09 -5.41 -2.34
CA ALA A 4 35.54 -5.24 -2.36
C ALA A 4 35.84 -3.75 -2.17
N THR A 5 36.70 -3.41 -1.20
CA THR A 5 37.04 -2.02 -0.86
C THR A 5 37.60 -1.33 -2.09
N GLU A 6 36.73 -0.65 -2.83
CA GLU A 6 37.11 0.28 -3.86
C GLU A 6 38.01 1.36 -3.24
N LEU A 7 38.88 1.94 -4.05
CA LEU A 7 39.74 3.02 -3.60
C LEU A 7 38.87 4.19 -3.04
N PRO A 8 39.26 4.83 -1.92
CA PRO A 8 38.66 6.08 -1.46
C PRO A 8 38.58 7.10 -2.60
N TYR A 9 37.54 7.93 -2.63
CA TYR A 9 37.32 8.92 -3.69
C TYR A 9 38.52 9.87 -3.86
N SER A 10 39.16 10.25 -2.75
CA SER A 10 40.41 11.02 -2.73
C SER A 10 41.60 10.40 -3.45
N LYS A 11 41.56 9.09 -3.73
CA LYS A 11 42.61 8.35 -4.42
C LYS A 11 42.24 7.95 -5.84
N ARG A 12 41.02 8.25 -6.29
CA ARG A 12 40.54 7.95 -7.64
C ARG A 12 41.00 9.04 -8.61
N PRO A 13 41.84 8.74 -9.64
CA PRO A 13 42.34 9.75 -10.56
C PRO A 13 41.25 10.57 -11.25
N GLU A 14 40.12 9.90 -11.57
CA GLU A 14 38.92 10.49 -12.15
C GLU A 14 38.15 11.42 -11.22
N TRP A 15 38.57 11.62 -9.96
CA TRP A 15 38.00 12.58 -9.02
C TRP A 15 38.98 13.69 -8.60
N SER A 16 40.17 13.73 -9.21
CA SER A 16 41.23 14.70 -8.87
C SER A 16 40.90 16.15 -9.20
N ASP A 17 39.92 16.40 -10.06
CA ASP A 17 39.40 17.72 -10.43
C ASP A 17 38.37 18.27 -9.42
N VAL A 18 37.92 17.44 -8.47
CA VAL A 18 36.87 17.79 -7.51
C VAL A 18 37.46 17.98 -6.13
N SER A 19 37.25 19.17 -5.54
CA SER A 19 37.59 19.43 -4.14
C SER A 19 36.41 19.11 -3.23
N PRO A 20 36.51 18.12 -2.31
CA PRO A 20 35.40 17.70 -1.45
C PRO A 20 34.92 18.83 -0.52
N VAL A 21 33.62 18.87 -0.24
CA VAL A 21 32.97 19.87 0.62
C VAL A 21 32.41 19.19 1.86
N SER A 22 32.97 19.49 3.02
CA SER A 22 32.51 18.95 4.31
C SER A 22 31.09 19.38 4.66
N GLN A 23 30.40 18.53 5.43
CA GLN A 23 29.12 18.91 6.05
C GLN A 23 29.35 20.00 7.10
N ASP A 24 28.56 21.07 7.05
CA ASP A 24 28.55 22.13 8.05
C ASP A 24 27.35 21.95 8.99
N ASP A 25 27.58 21.31 10.13
CA ASP A 25 26.58 21.16 11.21
C ASP A 25 26.65 22.31 12.23
N GLY A 26 27.42 23.37 11.93
CA GLY A 26 27.69 24.49 12.83
C GLY A 26 28.60 24.15 14.01
N PRO A 27 28.86 25.13 14.89
CA PRO A 27 29.82 24.97 15.99
C PRO A 27 29.32 24.08 17.15
N ASN A 28 28.00 23.88 17.28
CA ASN A 28 27.37 23.11 18.37
C ASN A 28 26.24 22.22 17.80
N PRO A 29 26.56 21.09 17.16
CA PRO A 29 25.57 20.25 16.51
C PRO A 29 24.63 19.58 17.52
N LEU A 30 23.31 19.58 17.25
CA LEU A 30 22.29 19.04 18.16
C LEU A 30 22.06 17.53 18.01
N VAL A 31 22.40 16.94 16.86
CA VAL A 31 22.26 15.50 16.55
C VAL A 31 23.36 15.03 15.60
N PRO A 32 24.66 15.24 15.92
CA PRO A 32 25.74 14.84 15.03
C PRO A 32 25.76 13.31 14.89
N ILE A 33 25.77 12.84 13.66
CA ILE A 33 25.92 11.41 13.36
C ILE A 33 27.41 11.12 13.21
N ALA A 34 27.90 10.12 13.92
CA ALA A 34 29.26 9.63 13.77
C ALA A 34 29.36 8.76 12.49
N TYR A 35 29.38 9.41 11.32
CA TYR A 35 29.45 8.73 10.03
C TYR A 35 30.74 7.92 9.87
N SER A 36 30.65 6.79 9.15
CA SER A 36 31.81 6.07 8.63
C SER A 36 32.65 6.99 7.74
N ALA A 37 33.94 6.67 7.59
CA ALA A 37 34.84 7.44 6.73
C ALA A 37 34.34 7.45 5.28
N ASP A 38 33.91 6.30 4.78
CA ASP A 38 33.46 6.12 3.40
C ASP A 38 32.19 6.92 3.10
N TYR A 39 31.19 6.90 3.99
CA TYR A 39 29.97 7.69 3.81
C TYR A 39 30.25 9.18 3.85
N ARG A 40 31.12 9.61 4.79
CA ARG A 40 31.52 11.02 4.90
C ARG A 40 32.21 11.49 3.65
N GLU A 41 33.19 10.73 3.14
CA GLU A 41 33.93 11.06 1.93
C GLU A 41 32.99 11.13 0.72
N ALA A 42 32.17 10.11 0.48
CA ALA A 42 31.21 10.10 -0.63
C ALA A 42 30.25 11.32 -0.57
N MET A 43 29.72 11.63 0.62
CA MET A 43 28.87 12.81 0.79
C MET A 43 29.61 14.14 0.61
N ASP A 44 30.90 14.22 0.96
CA ASP A 44 31.71 15.41 0.71
C ASP A 44 31.92 15.65 -0.79
N TYR A 45 32.18 14.58 -1.54
CA TYR A 45 32.25 14.61 -3.00
C TYR A 45 30.90 14.93 -3.64
N PHE A 46 29.80 14.40 -3.12
CA PHE A 46 28.45 14.72 -3.59
C PHE A 46 28.12 16.20 -3.39
N ARG A 47 28.42 16.77 -2.21
CA ARG A 47 28.24 18.19 -1.93
C ARG A 47 29.07 19.09 -2.85
N ALA A 48 30.25 18.63 -3.27
CA ALA A 48 31.09 19.33 -4.22
C ALA A 48 30.53 19.26 -5.65
N ILE A 49 30.27 18.04 -6.15
CA ILE A 49 29.91 17.80 -7.55
C ILE A 49 28.49 18.27 -7.88
N SER A 50 27.57 18.26 -6.91
CA SER A 50 26.21 18.78 -7.10
C SER A 50 26.18 20.28 -7.43
N ARG A 51 27.22 21.04 -7.06
CA ARG A 51 27.37 22.47 -7.38
C ARG A 51 27.73 22.73 -8.84
N THR A 52 28.38 21.76 -9.50
CA THR A 52 28.74 21.88 -10.93
C THR A 52 27.60 21.42 -11.85
N GLN A 53 26.57 20.80 -11.28
CA GLN A 53 25.46 20.16 -12.01
C GLN A 53 25.92 19.12 -13.05
N GLU A 54 27.08 18.51 -12.83
CA GLU A 54 27.63 17.52 -13.75
C GLU A 54 26.69 16.31 -13.95
N LYS A 55 26.55 15.91 -15.22
CA LYS A 55 25.74 14.77 -15.67
C LYS A 55 26.65 13.75 -16.36
N SER A 56 27.22 12.83 -15.59
CA SER A 56 28.24 11.88 -16.06
C SER A 56 28.12 10.51 -15.39
N GLN A 57 28.79 9.51 -15.96
CA GLN A 57 28.80 8.16 -15.40
C GLN A 57 29.46 8.12 -14.01
N ARG A 58 30.60 8.80 -13.80
CA ARG A 58 31.26 8.85 -12.49
C ARG A 58 30.33 9.40 -11.41
N VAL A 59 29.46 10.35 -11.77
CA VAL A 59 28.43 10.88 -10.86
C VAL A 59 27.39 9.81 -10.56
N LEU A 60 26.90 9.04 -11.53
CA LEU A 60 25.96 7.94 -11.27
C LEU A 60 26.56 6.88 -10.34
N ASP A 61 27.85 6.58 -10.49
CA ASP A 61 28.57 5.62 -9.65
C ASP A 61 28.67 6.14 -8.20
N LEU A 62 29.00 7.43 -8.01
CA LEU A 62 28.97 8.07 -6.70
C LEU A 62 27.58 8.03 -6.05
N LEU A 63 26.53 8.32 -6.82
CA LEU A 63 25.16 8.32 -6.29
C LEU A 63 24.71 6.90 -5.92
N ARG A 64 25.16 5.87 -6.66
CA ARG A 64 24.92 4.46 -6.32
C ARG A 64 25.50 4.16 -4.93
N ASP A 65 26.78 4.45 -4.70
CA ASP A 65 27.44 4.20 -3.41
C ASP A 65 26.69 4.87 -2.25
N ILE A 66 26.27 6.13 -2.44
CA ILE A 66 25.54 6.87 -1.42
C ILE A 66 24.15 6.27 -1.17
N ILE A 67 23.44 5.83 -2.21
CA ILE A 67 22.13 5.19 -2.09
C ILE A 67 22.27 3.83 -1.39
N GLU A 68 23.28 3.04 -1.69
CA GLU A 68 23.54 1.77 -1.01
C GLU A 68 23.80 1.98 0.49
N MET A 69 24.51 3.05 0.86
CA MET A 69 24.75 3.40 2.27
C MET A 69 23.54 4.05 2.96
N ASN A 70 22.76 4.86 2.23
CA ASN A 70 21.58 5.56 2.76
C ASN A 70 20.49 5.70 1.68
N PRO A 71 19.64 4.68 1.49
CA PRO A 71 18.62 4.69 0.44
C PRO A 71 17.49 5.68 0.73
N ALA A 72 17.41 6.26 1.94
CA ALA A 72 16.40 7.24 2.30
C ALA A 72 16.78 8.69 1.89
N HIS A 73 18.00 8.91 1.36
CA HIS A 73 18.48 10.25 1.04
C HIS A 73 17.84 10.82 -0.24
N TYR A 74 16.66 11.42 -0.12
CA TYR A 74 15.86 11.89 -1.26
C TYR A 74 16.58 12.90 -2.19
N THR A 75 17.48 13.75 -1.69
CA THR A 75 18.27 14.66 -2.54
C THR A 75 19.18 13.91 -3.51
N VAL A 76 19.74 12.77 -3.09
CA VAL A 76 20.64 11.95 -3.91
C VAL A 76 19.83 11.29 -5.03
N TRP A 77 18.61 10.80 -4.72
CA TRP A 77 17.67 10.28 -5.72
C TRP A 77 17.24 11.32 -6.74
N GLN A 78 16.89 12.53 -6.30
CA GLN A 78 16.54 13.62 -7.21
C GLN A 78 17.71 13.95 -8.14
N TYR A 79 18.92 14.05 -7.59
CA TYR A 79 20.09 14.36 -8.40
C TYR A 79 20.40 13.21 -9.39
N ARG A 80 20.22 11.95 -8.96
CA ARG A 80 20.35 10.76 -9.82
C ARG A 80 19.36 10.80 -10.97
N GLN A 81 18.10 11.13 -10.71
CA GLN A 81 17.08 11.34 -11.76
C GLN A 81 17.55 12.34 -12.81
N ASP A 82 18.03 13.50 -12.37
CA ASP A 82 18.48 14.55 -13.28
C ASP A 82 19.69 14.11 -14.11
N VAL A 83 20.60 13.31 -13.53
CA VAL A 83 21.76 12.74 -14.22
C VAL A 83 21.33 11.70 -15.25
N VAL A 84 20.52 10.71 -14.86
CA VAL A 84 19.99 9.67 -15.76
C VAL A 84 19.26 10.31 -16.95
N PHE A 85 18.39 11.29 -16.69
CA PHE A 85 17.63 11.95 -17.75
C PHE A 85 18.49 12.89 -18.59
N GLY A 86 19.39 13.66 -17.97
CA GLY A 86 20.28 14.59 -18.67
C GLY A 86 21.27 13.88 -19.59
N MET A 87 21.68 12.66 -19.24
CA MET A 87 22.56 11.83 -20.08
C MET A 87 21.82 11.04 -21.15
N GLY A 88 20.49 10.89 -21.04
CA GLY A 88 19.74 9.92 -21.85
C GLY A 88 20.21 8.49 -21.59
N ALA A 89 20.47 8.15 -20.33
CA ALA A 89 20.91 6.82 -19.94
C ALA A 89 19.83 5.76 -20.22
N ASP A 90 20.27 4.50 -20.33
CA ASP A 90 19.38 3.36 -20.58
C ASP A 90 18.49 3.09 -19.35
N LEU A 91 17.21 3.39 -19.49
CA LEU A 91 16.24 3.26 -18.41
C LEU A 91 16.00 1.81 -17.98
N ASN A 92 16.25 0.81 -18.84
CA ASN A 92 16.13 -0.60 -18.44
C ASN A 92 17.23 -0.99 -17.46
N LYS A 93 18.47 -0.52 -17.70
CA LYS A 93 19.55 -0.70 -16.72
C LYS A 93 19.28 0.02 -15.41
N GLU A 94 18.57 1.14 -15.47
CA GLU A 94 18.15 1.85 -14.27
C GLU A 94 17.08 1.05 -13.50
N LEU A 95 16.16 0.38 -14.20
CA LEU A 95 15.23 -0.56 -13.56
C LEU A 95 15.95 -1.75 -12.93
N ASP A 96 17.00 -2.27 -13.54
CA ASP A 96 17.83 -3.33 -12.95
C ASP A 96 18.46 -2.89 -11.61
N PHE A 97 19.01 -1.67 -11.57
CA PHE A 97 19.52 -1.08 -10.33
C PHE A 97 18.42 -0.93 -9.27
N ILE A 98 17.23 -0.48 -9.66
CA ILE A 98 16.10 -0.33 -8.75
C ILE A 98 15.62 -1.70 -8.22
N ASN A 99 15.63 -2.74 -9.06
CA ASN A 99 15.30 -4.11 -8.64
C ASN A 99 16.26 -4.57 -7.52
N GLU A 100 17.58 -4.41 -7.73
CA GLU A 100 18.61 -4.74 -6.73
C GLU A 100 18.37 -4.00 -5.39
N MET A 101 17.98 -2.73 -5.45
CA MET A 101 17.64 -1.94 -4.26
C MET A 101 16.35 -2.40 -3.59
N ALA A 102 15.33 -2.76 -4.36
CA ALA A 102 14.05 -3.21 -3.83
C ALA A 102 14.15 -4.54 -3.09
N GLU A 103 14.99 -5.47 -3.55
CA GLU A 103 15.22 -6.79 -2.89
C GLU A 103 15.55 -6.65 -1.40
N ASN A 104 16.33 -5.62 -1.03
CA ASN A 104 16.79 -5.45 0.35
C ASN A 104 16.05 -4.31 1.09
N GLN A 105 15.39 -3.41 0.37
CA GLN A 105 14.85 -2.15 0.92
C GLN A 105 13.43 -1.83 0.42
N ALA A 106 12.58 -2.85 0.20
CA ALA A 106 11.20 -2.70 -0.28
C ALA A 106 10.27 -1.81 0.59
N LYS A 107 10.72 -1.33 1.76
CA LYS A 107 10.00 -0.39 2.65
C LYS A 107 10.60 1.01 2.65
N ASN A 108 11.06 1.46 1.48
CA ASN A 108 11.68 2.75 1.27
C ASN A 108 10.88 3.59 0.25
N TYR A 109 10.44 4.79 0.64
CA TYR A 109 9.63 5.66 -0.23
C TYR A 109 10.35 6.07 -1.52
N GLN A 110 11.64 6.35 -1.44
CA GLN A 110 12.42 6.88 -2.56
C GLN A 110 12.58 5.85 -3.67
N ILE A 111 12.80 4.57 -3.34
CA ILE A 111 12.91 3.48 -4.31
C ILE A 111 11.63 3.37 -5.14
N TRP A 112 10.46 3.30 -4.48
CA TRP A 112 9.17 3.19 -5.18
C TRP A 112 8.84 4.44 -6.00
N HIS A 113 9.10 5.62 -5.45
CA HIS A 113 8.88 6.86 -6.18
C HIS A 113 9.79 6.95 -7.41
N TYR A 114 11.07 6.60 -7.25
CA TYR A 114 12.03 6.64 -8.35
C TYR A 114 11.69 5.62 -9.43
N ARG A 115 11.29 4.40 -9.05
CA ARG A 115 10.75 3.41 -10.01
C ARG A 115 9.58 3.97 -10.80
N GLN A 116 8.61 4.58 -10.12
CA GLN A 116 7.46 5.21 -10.76
C GLN A 116 7.87 6.25 -11.81
N VAL A 117 8.85 7.09 -11.49
CA VAL A 117 9.38 8.11 -12.42
C VAL A 117 10.07 7.48 -13.63
N ILE A 118 10.88 6.45 -13.44
CA ILE A 118 11.58 5.75 -14.53
C ILE A 118 10.59 5.05 -15.45
N VAL A 119 9.63 4.31 -14.89
CA VAL A 119 8.59 3.60 -15.64
C VAL A 119 7.68 4.57 -16.41
N ASP A 120 7.30 5.68 -15.79
CA ASP A 120 6.49 6.70 -16.47
C ASP A 120 7.26 7.36 -17.62
N ARG A 121 8.57 7.58 -17.45
CA ARG A 121 9.45 8.12 -18.50
C ARG A 121 9.64 7.13 -19.65
N LEU A 122 9.75 5.84 -19.34
CA LEU A 122 9.85 4.77 -20.33
C LEU A 122 8.55 4.60 -21.12
N GLY A 123 7.40 4.83 -20.46
CA GLY A 123 6.08 4.65 -21.05
C GLY A 123 5.68 3.18 -21.21
N ASP A 124 6.31 2.28 -20.47
CA ASP A 124 6.10 0.83 -20.54
C ASP A 124 5.94 0.24 -19.13
N GLY A 125 4.75 -0.28 -18.84
CA GLY A 125 4.41 -0.96 -17.58
C GLY A 125 4.44 -2.49 -17.67
N SER A 126 4.91 -3.08 -18.78
CA SER A 126 4.77 -4.51 -19.07
C SER A 126 5.46 -5.45 -18.07
N GLN A 127 6.53 -4.99 -17.44
CA GLN A 127 7.31 -5.79 -16.47
C GLN A 127 6.85 -5.59 -15.01
N GLU A 128 5.97 -4.62 -14.78
CA GLU A 128 5.72 -4.11 -13.43
C GLU A 128 4.91 -5.07 -12.58
N LEU A 129 3.92 -5.75 -13.16
CA LEU A 129 3.10 -6.69 -12.39
C LEU A 129 3.93 -7.88 -11.89
N ASP A 130 4.86 -8.39 -12.69
CA ASP A 130 5.75 -9.49 -12.29
C ASP A 130 6.70 -9.05 -11.17
N PHE A 131 7.31 -7.86 -11.30
CA PHE A 131 8.12 -7.27 -10.24
C PHE A 131 7.34 -7.11 -8.93
N ILE A 132 6.13 -6.54 -9.01
CA ILE A 132 5.27 -6.33 -7.84
C ILE A 132 4.86 -7.66 -7.22
N ASN A 133 4.53 -8.66 -8.04
CA ASN A 133 4.15 -9.99 -7.56
C ASN A 133 5.27 -10.60 -6.71
N ALA A 134 6.53 -10.51 -7.16
CA ALA A 134 7.67 -11.00 -6.38
C ALA A 134 7.77 -10.32 -5.00
N ILE A 135 7.55 -9.01 -4.93
CA ILE A 135 7.56 -8.28 -3.65
C ILE A 135 6.36 -8.66 -2.76
N ILE A 136 5.17 -8.86 -3.33
CA ILE A 136 3.97 -9.26 -2.59
C ILE A 136 4.08 -10.71 -2.11
N ASP A 137 4.75 -11.59 -2.86
CA ASP A 137 4.98 -12.98 -2.45
C ASP A 137 5.89 -13.05 -1.21
N GLU A 138 6.84 -12.12 -1.07
CA GLU A 138 7.69 -11.98 0.12
C GLU A 138 6.98 -11.27 1.30
N ASP A 139 6.29 -10.15 1.03
CA ASP A 139 5.50 -9.40 2.01
C ASP A 139 4.14 -9.02 1.41
N SER A 140 3.16 -9.90 1.62
CA SER A 140 1.81 -9.77 1.04
C SER A 140 1.03 -8.54 1.51
N LYS A 141 1.58 -7.79 2.46
CA LYS A 141 1.00 -6.58 3.04
C LYS A 141 1.89 -5.35 2.84
N ASN A 142 2.92 -5.43 2.00
CA ASN A 142 3.78 -4.29 1.67
C ASN A 142 2.93 -3.16 1.06
N TYR A 143 2.75 -2.08 1.83
CA TYR A 143 1.90 -0.96 1.45
C TYR A 143 2.38 -0.23 0.20
N HIS A 144 3.70 -0.13 0.03
CA HIS A 144 4.27 0.53 -1.15
C HIS A 144 4.01 -0.29 -2.41
N ALA A 145 4.18 -1.61 -2.35
CA ALA A 145 3.90 -2.51 -3.47
C ALA A 145 2.44 -2.42 -3.92
N TRP A 146 1.48 -2.45 -2.98
CA TRP A 146 0.06 -2.29 -3.29
C TRP A 146 -0.27 -0.91 -3.86
N SER A 147 0.25 0.16 -3.27
CA SER A 147 0.05 1.52 -3.78
C SER A 147 0.63 1.68 -5.18
N TYR A 148 1.80 1.11 -5.43
CA TYR A 148 2.46 1.14 -6.73
C TYR A 148 1.70 0.32 -7.77
N ARG A 149 1.19 -0.87 -7.39
CA ARG A 149 0.32 -1.69 -8.26
C ARG A 149 -0.89 -0.92 -8.74
N GLN A 150 -1.61 -0.25 -7.83
CA GLN A 150 -2.77 0.56 -8.19
C GLN A 150 -2.42 1.68 -9.18
N TRP A 151 -1.28 2.34 -8.99
CA TRP A 151 -0.78 3.33 -9.94
C TRP A 151 -0.47 2.70 -11.31
N VAL A 152 0.28 1.59 -11.36
CA VAL A 152 0.65 0.88 -12.59
C VAL A 152 -0.59 0.50 -13.40
N ILE A 153 -1.55 -0.20 -12.77
CA ILE A 153 -2.74 -0.68 -13.48
C ILE A 153 -3.60 0.47 -13.98
N SER A 154 -3.69 1.56 -13.22
CA SER A 154 -4.41 2.77 -13.65
C SER A 154 -3.72 3.49 -14.79
N ARG A 155 -2.39 3.63 -14.70
CA ARG A 155 -1.57 4.40 -15.64
C ARG A 155 -1.49 3.72 -17.00
N PHE A 156 -1.36 2.39 -17.02
CA PHE A 156 -1.13 1.61 -18.24
C PHE A 156 -2.34 0.78 -18.68
N GLY A 157 -3.47 0.86 -17.96
CA GLY A 157 -4.69 0.14 -18.31
C GLY A 157 -4.62 -1.38 -18.07
N LEU A 158 -3.75 -1.83 -17.17
CA LEU A 158 -3.48 -3.26 -16.91
C LEU A 158 -4.48 -3.87 -15.91
N TRP A 159 -5.77 -3.73 -16.21
CA TRP A 159 -6.87 -4.16 -15.32
C TRP A 159 -7.21 -5.65 -15.42
N ASP A 160 -6.85 -6.28 -16.53
CA ASP A 160 -7.22 -7.66 -16.82
C ASP A 160 -6.46 -8.63 -15.90
N GLY A 161 -7.19 -9.60 -15.33
CA GLY A 161 -6.62 -10.57 -14.39
C GLY A 161 -6.59 -10.12 -12.92
N GLU A 162 -6.74 -8.83 -12.61
CA GLU A 162 -6.60 -8.32 -11.22
C GLU A 162 -7.67 -8.87 -10.25
N MET A 163 -8.90 -9.11 -10.72
CA MET A 163 -9.93 -9.76 -9.91
C MET A 163 -9.58 -11.23 -9.60
N GLN A 164 -8.95 -11.94 -10.54
CA GLN A 164 -8.48 -13.31 -10.32
C GLN A 164 -7.28 -13.31 -9.37
N TYR A 165 -6.33 -12.40 -9.56
CA TYR A 165 -5.16 -12.25 -8.69
C TYR A 165 -5.56 -12.04 -7.21
N THR A 166 -6.52 -11.14 -6.95
CA THR A 166 -7.04 -10.97 -5.58
C THR A 166 -7.78 -12.21 -5.06
N ALA A 167 -8.51 -12.93 -5.92
CA ALA A 167 -9.17 -14.17 -5.52
C ALA A 167 -8.15 -15.23 -5.09
N ASP A 168 -7.05 -15.38 -5.83
CA ASP A 168 -5.96 -16.33 -5.54
C ASP A 168 -5.28 -15.98 -4.22
N LEU A 169 -4.92 -14.71 -4.00
CA LEU A 169 -4.35 -14.25 -2.72
C LEU A 169 -5.28 -14.52 -1.53
N LEU A 170 -6.59 -14.37 -1.73
CA LEU A 170 -7.62 -14.63 -0.71
C LEU A 170 -7.95 -16.11 -0.54
N VAL A 171 -7.43 -17.01 -1.38
CA VAL A 171 -7.39 -18.45 -1.10
C VAL A 171 -6.27 -18.73 -0.08
N PHE A 172 -5.10 -18.10 -0.23
CA PHE A 172 -3.97 -18.27 0.68
C PHE A 172 -4.17 -17.59 2.04
N ASP A 173 -4.58 -16.32 2.06
CA ASP A 173 -4.88 -15.57 3.28
C ASP A 173 -6.17 -14.75 3.11
N VAL A 174 -7.31 -15.33 3.51
CA VAL A 174 -8.60 -14.62 3.54
C VAL A 174 -8.59 -13.38 4.45
N ARG A 175 -7.63 -13.24 5.37
CA ARG A 175 -7.48 -12.08 6.28
C ARG A 175 -6.61 -10.98 5.67
N ASN A 176 -6.05 -11.17 4.48
CA ASN A 176 -5.24 -10.14 3.82
C ASN A 176 -6.12 -8.94 3.41
N ASN A 177 -6.17 -7.93 4.27
CA ASN A 177 -6.96 -6.73 4.03
C ASN A 177 -6.46 -5.92 2.81
N SER A 178 -5.17 -6.02 2.46
CA SER A 178 -4.66 -5.36 1.26
C SER A 178 -5.24 -5.97 -0.01
N ALA A 179 -5.40 -7.30 -0.06
CA ALA A 179 -6.06 -7.97 -1.18
C ALA A 179 -7.56 -7.62 -1.28
N TRP A 180 -8.27 -7.53 -0.14
CA TRP A 180 -9.66 -7.06 -0.11
C TRP A 180 -9.79 -5.60 -0.57
N ASN A 181 -8.90 -4.72 -0.12
CA ASN A 181 -8.85 -3.33 -0.55
C ASN A 181 -8.58 -3.23 -2.05
N HIS A 182 -7.63 -4.01 -2.56
CA HIS A 182 -7.31 -4.04 -3.99
C HIS A 182 -8.47 -4.57 -4.82
N ARG A 183 -9.18 -5.59 -4.33
CA ARG A 183 -10.39 -6.10 -4.99
C ARG A 183 -11.47 -5.03 -5.11
N HIS A 184 -11.69 -4.25 -4.05
CA HIS A 184 -12.61 -3.12 -4.08
C HIS A 184 -12.14 -2.03 -5.06
N PHE A 185 -10.85 -1.71 -5.03
CA PHE A 185 -10.23 -0.76 -5.95
C PHE A 185 -10.47 -1.16 -7.42
N VAL A 186 -10.21 -2.42 -7.78
CA VAL A 186 -10.38 -2.92 -9.15
C VAL A 186 -11.83 -2.82 -9.60
N LEU A 187 -12.78 -3.23 -8.74
CA LEU A 187 -14.20 -3.20 -9.06
C LEU A 187 -14.73 -1.79 -9.34
N PHE A 188 -14.29 -0.78 -8.58
CA PHE A 188 -14.85 0.57 -8.65
C PHE A 188 -13.99 1.59 -9.40
N SER A 189 -12.71 1.31 -9.64
CA SER A 189 -11.77 2.23 -10.30
C SER A 189 -11.44 1.84 -11.74
N LYS A 190 -11.73 0.59 -12.14
CA LYS A 190 -11.60 0.17 -13.54
C LYS A 190 -12.49 1.07 -14.43
N PRO A 191 -11.99 1.57 -15.57
CA PRO A 191 -12.81 2.32 -16.51
C PRO A 191 -13.99 1.47 -17.01
N GLY A 192 -15.19 2.05 -16.93
CA GLY A 192 -16.45 1.33 -17.14
C GLY A 192 -17.05 0.93 -15.81
N SER A 193 -18.30 1.33 -15.56
CA SER A 193 -18.98 1.01 -14.31
C SER A 193 -19.14 -0.50 -14.15
N ALA A 194 -18.90 -1.01 -12.94
CA ALA A 194 -19.28 -2.37 -12.58
C ALA A 194 -20.77 -2.60 -12.90
N SER A 195 -21.06 -3.70 -13.59
CA SER A 195 -22.43 -4.08 -13.91
C SER A 195 -23.15 -4.58 -12.66
N GLN A 196 -24.49 -4.61 -12.70
CA GLN A 196 -25.26 -5.21 -11.62
C GLN A 196 -24.92 -6.70 -11.40
N SER A 197 -24.51 -7.40 -12.46
CA SER A 197 -24.04 -8.79 -12.35
C SER A 197 -22.75 -8.87 -11.55
N ASP A 198 -21.78 -8.00 -11.85
CA ASP A 198 -20.49 -7.98 -11.14
C ASP A 198 -20.71 -7.70 -9.63
N ILE A 199 -21.59 -6.76 -9.30
CA ILE A 199 -21.94 -6.48 -7.90
C ILE A 199 -22.55 -7.71 -7.22
N GLN A 200 -23.45 -8.43 -7.91
CA GLN A 200 -24.09 -9.61 -7.34
C GLN A 200 -23.10 -10.76 -7.13
N ASP A 201 -22.19 -10.98 -8.08
CA ASP A 201 -21.13 -11.98 -7.98
C ASP A 201 -20.20 -11.66 -6.81
N GLU A 202 -19.87 -10.39 -6.60
CA GLU A 202 -19.03 -9.95 -5.46
C GLU A 202 -19.72 -10.06 -4.11
N ILE A 203 -21.04 -9.84 -4.04
CA ILE A 203 -21.83 -10.11 -2.82
C ILE A 203 -21.73 -11.60 -2.46
N GLU A 204 -21.92 -12.50 -3.43
CA GLU A 204 -21.83 -13.94 -3.18
C GLU A 204 -20.39 -14.38 -2.84
N PHE A 205 -19.39 -13.79 -3.49
CA PHE A 205 -17.98 -14.00 -3.15
C PHE A 205 -17.70 -13.62 -1.69
N ALA A 206 -18.13 -12.44 -1.24
CA ALA A 206 -17.94 -11.97 0.12
C ALA A 206 -18.66 -12.87 1.14
N LYS A 207 -19.93 -13.24 0.87
CA LYS A 207 -20.69 -14.19 1.71
C LYS A 207 -19.97 -15.52 1.86
N ASN A 208 -19.45 -16.07 0.77
CA ASN A 208 -18.70 -17.32 0.80
C ASN A 208 -17.45 -17.21 1.69
N LYS A 209 -16.68 -16.11 1.58
CA LYS A 209 -15.51 -15.87 2.42
C LYS A 209 -15.87 -15.61 3.89
N ILE A 210 -17.00 -14.96 4.18
CA ILE A 210 -17.54 -14.82 5.54
C ILE A 210 -17.85 -16.19 6.13
N GLN A 211 -18.50 -17.10 5.38
CA GLN A 211 -18.81 -18.45 5.88
C GLN A 211 -17.55 -19.25 6.23
N GLN A 212 -16.46 -19.07 5.48
CA GLN A 212 -15.18 -19.71 5.76
C GLN A 212 -14.51 -19.18 7.03
N ALA A 213 -14.66 -17.88 7.31
CA ALA A 213 -14.07 -17.24 8.49
C ALA A 213 -14.99 -16.16 9.08
N PRO A 214 -16.05 -16.53 9.84
CA PRO A 214 -17.07 -15.56 10.28
C PRO A 214 -16.56 -14.47 11.24
N ASN A 215 -15.42 -14.70 11.86
CA ASN A 215 -14.73 -13.74 12.75
C ASN A 215 -13.57 -13.01 12.09
N ASN A 216 -13.45 -13.08 10.76
CA ASN A 216 -12.52 -12.26 9.99
C ASN A 216 -13.21 -10.94 9.60
N PRO A 217 -12.75 -9.76 10.07
CA PRO A 217 -13.39 -8.48 9.76
C PRO A 217 -13.31 -8.09 8.29
N SER A 218 -12.27 -8.51 7.56
CA SER A 218 -12.00 -8.03 6.19
C SER A 218 -13.15 -8.29 5.21
N PRO A 219 -13.71 -9.51 5.06
CA PRO A 219 -14.84 -9.75 4.17
C PRO A 219 -16.14 -9.08 4.62
N TRP A 220 -16.34 -8.86 5.93
CA TRP A 220 -17.49 -8.08 6.43
C TRP A 220 -17.37 -6.62 6.04
N ASN A 221 -16.21 -6.01 6.28
CA ASN A 221 -15.92 -4.64 5.88
C ASN A 221 -16.04 -4.46 4.36
N TYR A 222 -15.55 -5.45 3.59
CA TYR A 222 -15.69 -5.46 2.14
C TYR A 222 -17.15 -5.53 1.71
N LEU A 223 -17.97 -6.42 2.30
CA LEU A 223 -19.39 -6.52 1.98
C LEU A 223 -20.14 -5.22 2.31
N SER A 224 -19.92 -4.63 3.49
CA SER A 224 -20.50 -3.32 3.83
C SER A 224 -20.11 -2.24 2.82
N GLY A 225 -18.81 -2.10 2.54
CA GLY A 225 -18.30 -1.10 1.59
C GLY A 225 -18.82 -1.32 0.17
N LEU A 226 -18.93 -2.58 -0.27
CA LEU A 226 -19.51 -2.96 -1.56
C LEU A 226 -20.97 -2.50 -1.66
N LEU A 227 -21.80 -2.81 -0.66
CA LEU A 227 -23.21 -2.42 -0.64
C LEU A 227 -23.38 -0.90 -0.65
N GLU A 228 -22.60 -0.18 0.15
CA GLU A 228 -22.63 1.29 0.21
C GLU A 228 -22.19 1.93 -1.13
N ALA A 229 -21.03 1.52 -1.66
CA ALA A 229 -20.49 2.07 -2.89
C ALA A 229 -21.36 1.77 -4.12
N SER A 230 -22.02 0.61 -4.15
CA SER A 230 -22.96 0.21 -5.20
C SER A 230 -24.41 0.61 -4.92
N LYS A 231 -24.69 1.30 -3.81
CA LYS A 231 -26.01 1.75 -3.36
C LYS A 231 -27.04 0.62 -3.27
N GLN A 232 -26.60 -0.58 -2.89
CA GLN A 232 -27.48 -1.71 -2.65
C GLN A 232 -28.02 -1.66 -1.21
N PRO A 233 -29.28 -2.04 -0.99
CA PRO A 233 -29.86 -2.07 0.35
C PRO A 233 -29.26 -3.23 1.16
N PHE A 234 -28.89 -3.00 2.42
CA PHE A 234 -28.42 -4.04 3.34
C PHE A 234 -29.47 -5.14 3.54
N MET A 235 -30.76 -4.80 3.41
CA MET A 235 -31.86 -5.77 3.47
C MET A 235 -31.73 -6.91 2.45
N GLN A 236 -31.01 -6.71 1.34
CA GLN A 236 -30.74 -7.77 0.36
C GLN A 236 -29.95 -8.94 0.96
N VAL A 237 -29.09 -8.68 1.96
CA VAL A 237 -28.30 -9.72 2.63
C VAL A 237 -28.96 -10.25 3.90
N ALA A 238 -30.15 -9.77 4.28
CA ALA A 238 -30.86 -10.23 5.48
C ALA A 238 -31.01 -11.76 5.57
N PRO A 239 -31.41 -12.50 4.51
CA PRO A 239 -31.53 -13.96 4.58
C PRO A 239 -30.21 -14.66 4.95
N PHE A 240 -29.08 -14.10 4.51
CA PHE A 240 -27.76 -14.61 4.82
C PHE A 240 -27.36 -14.35 6.28
N LEU A 241 -27.64 -13.14 6.80
CA LEU A 241 -27.36 -12.80 8.20
C LEU A 241 -28.19 -13.66 9.15
N GLU A 242 -29.46 -13.88 8.81
CA GLU A 242 -30.37 -14.73 9.58
C GLU A 242 -29.96 -16.20 9.58
N ASP A 243 -29.48 -16.73 8.46
CA ASP A 243 -28.92 -18.08 8.39
C ASP A 243 -27.70 -18.23 9.32
N LEU A 244 -26.79 -17.26 9.35
CA LEU A 244 -25.64 -17.28 10.26
C LEU A 244 -26.07 -17.19 11.73
N ARG A 245 -27.08 -16.38 12.04
CA ARG A 245 -27.64 -16.26 13.38
C ARG A 245 -28.33 -17.55 13.83
N ALA A 246 -29.11 -18.18 12.95
CA ALA A 246 -29.77 -19.46 13.21
C ALA A 246 -28.77 -20.61 13.44
N LYS A 247 -27.57 -20.51 12.85
CA LYS A 247 -26.42 -21.39 13.11
C LYS A 247 -25.64 -21.03 14.38
N GLU A 248 -26.13 -20.08 15.17
CA GLU A 248 -25.52 -19.60 16.42
C GLU A 248 -24.08 -19.09 16.25
N ILE A 249 -23.76 -18.55 15.07
CA ILE A 249 -22.42 -18.01 14.79
C ILE A 249 -22.19 -16.76 15.67
N GLN A 250 -21.27 -16.90 16.63
CA GLN A 250 -20.83 -15.81 17.48
C GLN A 250 -19.81 -14.95 16.74
N SER A 251 -20.26 -13.82 16.19
CA SER A 251 -19.40 -12.84 15.53
C SER A 251 -19.87 -11.42 15.83
N PRO A 252 -18.99 -10.52 16.32
CA PRO A 252 -19.37 -9.12 16.51
C PRO A 252 -19.69 -8.43 15.18
N HIS A 253 -19.11 -8.91 14.08
CA HIS A 253 -19.31 -8.34 12.75
C HIS A 253 -20.69 -8.67 12.19
N LEU A 254 -21.20 -9.87 12.45
CA LEU A 254 -22.57 -10.25 12.11
C LEU A 254 -23.57 -9.31 12.79
N LEU A 255 -23.45 -9.15 14.12
CA LEU A 255 -24.35 -8.27 14.87
C LEU A 255 -24.23 -6.80 14.46
N SER A 256 -23.00 -6.33 14.19
CA SER A 256 -22.78 -4.98 13.66
C SER A 256 -23.53 -4.76 12.35
N MET A 257 -23.38 -5.66 11.38
CA MET A 257 -24.04 -5.52 10.07
C MET A 257 -25.57 -5.62 10.17
N MET A 258 -26.10 -6.44 11.08
CA MET A 258 -27.54 -6.48 11.36
C MET A 258 -28.04 -5.15 11.96
N ILE A 259 -27.29 -4.54 12.86
CA ILE A 259 -27.62 -3.21 13.40
C ILE A 259 -27.63 -2.16 12.28
N ASP A 260 -26.62 -2.15 11.41
CA ASP A 260 -26.53 -1.21 10.28
C ASP A 260 -27.69 -1.42 9.30
N MET A 261 -28.08 -2.67 9.04
CA MET A 261 -29.25 -3.03 8.24
C MET A 261 -30.56 -2.49 8.83
N TYR A 262 -30.81 -2.70 10.13
CA TYR A 262 -32.02 -2.20 10.79
C TYR A 262 -32.04 -0.66 10.85
N GLU A 263 -30.89 -0.03 11.06
CA GLU A 263 -30.77 1.43 11.04
C GLU A 263 -31.09 2.01 9.66
N GLN A 264 -30.57 1.41 8.58
CA GLN A 264 -30.87 1.83 7.21
C GLN A 264 -32.36 1.72 6.92
N ASP A 265 -32.96 0.56 7.19
CA ASP A 265 -34.38 0.31 6.97
C ASP A 265 -35.28 1.27 7.78
N ALA A 266 -34.91 1.58 9.03
CA ALA A 266 -35.62 2.53 9.86
C ALA A 266 -35.57 3.96 9.29
N LYS A 267 -34.40 4.41 8.84
CA LYS A 267 -34.21 5.75 8.24
C LYS A 267 -34.95 5.88 6.91
N GLU A 268 -34.81 4.91 6.02
CA GLU A 268 -35.43 4.94 4.69
C GLU A 268 -36.96 4.90 4.77
N ASN A 269 -37.51 4.17 5.74
CA ASN A 269 -38.96 4.07 5.94
C ASN A 269 -39.51 5.05 7.00
N SER A 270 -38.67 5.93 7.56
CA SER A 270 -39.06 6.89 8.61
C SER A 270 -39.83 6.25 9.77
N LYS A 271 -39.35 5.09 10.24
CA LYS A 271 -39.96 4.29 11.32
C LYS A 271 -38.97 4.06 12.46
N PRO A 272 -39.44 3.71 13.67
CA PRO A 272 -38.57 3.24 14.74
C PRO A 272 -37.74 2.03 14.31
N VAL A 273 -36.51 1.93 14.81
CA VAL A 273 -35.62 0.79 14.62
C VAL A 273 -36.22 -0.47 15.24
N ASP A 274 -35.93 -1.62 14.65
CA ASP A 274 -36.28 -2.90 15.23
C ASP A 274 -35.66 -3.04 16.64
N PRO A 275 -36.45 -3.40 17.68
CA PRO A 275 -35.93 -3.59 19.04
C PRO A 275 -34.75 -4.56 19.13
N MET A 276 -34.64 -5.53 18.22
CA MET A 276 -33.50 -6.43 18.19
C MET A 276 -32.17 -5.69 17.98
N ALA A 277 -32.15 -4.58 17.23
CA ALA A 277 -30.92 -3.79 17.05
C ALA A 277 -30.42 -3.21 18.39
N LEU A 278 -31.34 -2.82 19.27
CA LEU A 278 -31.02 -2.31 20.61
C LEU A 278 -30.47 -3.43 21.51
N GLU A 279 -31.06 -4.62 21.43
CA GLU A 279 -30.58 -5.82 22.15
C GLU A 279 -29.21 -6.28 21.65
N MET A 280 -28.97 -6.24 20.34
CA MET A 280 -27.66 -6.54 19.74
C MET A 280 -26.58 -5.58 20.21
N CYS A 281 -26.89 -4.27 20.32
CA CYS A 281 -25.96 -3.30 20.89
C CYS A 281 -25.59 -3.63 22.34
N ASP A 282 -26.56 -4.01 23.18
CA ASP A 282 -26.30 -4.42 24.56
C ASP A 282 -25.45 -5.69 24.60
N HIS A 283 -25.78 -6.67 23.76
CA HIS A 283 -25.05 -7.93 23.68
C HIS A 283 -23.58 -7.74 23.27
N LEU A 284 -23.32 -6.90 22.26
CA LEU A 284 -21.98 -6.50 21.87
C LEU A 284 -21.24 -5.78 23.01
N ALA A 285 -21.90 -4.84 23.68
CA ALA A 285 -21.32 -4.05 24.76
C ALA A 285 -20.94 -4.89 25.99
N ASP A 286 -21.72 -5.93 26.30
CA ASP A 286 -21.65 -6.64 27.57
C ASP A 286 -21.07 -8.06 27.48
N ARG A 287 -20.96 -8.63 26.27
CA ARG A 287 -20.57 -10.04 26.08
C ARG A 287 -19.52 -10.25 25.01
N ILE A 288 -19.72 -9.73 23.79
CA ILE A 288 -18.89 -10.12 22.63
C ILE A 288 -17.75 -9.15 22.35
N ASP A 289 -18.02 -7.83 22.33
CA ASP A 289 -17.06 -6.80 21.92
C ASP A 289 -16.88 -5.75 23.01
N VAL A 290 -16.59 -6.24 24.22
CA VAL A 290 -16.47 -5.43 25.45
C VAL A 290 -15.39 -4.35 25.32
N ILE A 291 -14.34 -4.58 24.52
CA ILE A 291 -13.32 -3.56 24.24
C ILE A 291 -13.92 -2.30 23.59
N ARG A 292 -15.01 -2.45 22.83
CA ARG A 292 -15.78 -1.34 22.22
C ARG A 292 -17.09 -1.04 22.97
N GLN A 293 -17.21 -1.41 24.25
CA GLN A 293 -18.43 -1.17 25.04
C GLN A 293 -18.94 0.27 24.93
N LYS A 294 -18.07 1.27 25.09
CA LYS A 294 -18.46 2.69 24.98
C LYS A 294 -19.02 3.04 23.61
N TYR A 295 -18.48 2.46 22.54
CA TYR A 295 -18.97 2.65 21.18
C TYR A 295 -20.35 2.03 21.00
N TRP A 296 -20.58 0.81 21.48
CA TRP A 296 -21.89 0.16 21.35
C TRP A 296 -23.00 0.84 22.16
N ARG A 297 -22.67 1.34 23.35
CA ARG A 297 -23.61 2.18 24.14
C ARG A 297 -23.92 3.49 23.43
N TYR A 298 -22.90 4.12 22.81
CA TYR A 298 -23.11 5.30 21.98
C TYR A 298 -23.99 4.99 20.76
N ARG A 299 -23.68 3.95 19.99
CA ARG A 299 -24.45 3.52 18.81
C ARG A 299 -25.91 3.28 19.16
N LYS A 300 -26.19 2.56 20.25
CA LYS A 300 -27.56 2.34 20.74
C LYS A 300 -28.33 3.64 20.93
N ALA A 301 -27.69 4.66 21.50
CA ALA A 301 -28.32 5.97 21.74
C ALA A 301 -28.52 6.80 20.45
N GLN A 302 -27.90 6.43 19.33
CA GLN A 302 -28.05 7.11 18.03
C GLN A 302 -29.09 6.45 17.12
N LEU A 303 -29.55 5.23 17.45
CA LEU A 303 -30.55 4.55 16.61
C LEU A 303 -31.90 5.28 16.65
N PRO A 304 -32.61 5.39 15.51
CA PRO A 304 -33.89 6.09 15.44
C PRO A 304 -34.95 5.32 16.24
N CYS A 305 -35.29 5.79 17.43
CA CYS A 305 -36.29 5.18 18.32
C CYS A 305 -37.62 5.94 18.27
#